data_AF-A0AAI8VTQ5-F1
#
_entry.id   AF-A0AAI8VTQ5-F1
#
_cell.length_a   1.000
_cell.length_b   1.000
_cell.length_c   1.000
_cell.angle_alpha   90.00
_cell.angle_beta   90.00
_cell.angle_gamma   90.00
#
_symmetry.space_group_name_H-M   'P 1'
#
loop_
_entity.id
_entity.type
_entity.pdbx_description
1 polymer ?
#
loop_
_entity_poly.entity_id
_entity_poly.type
_entity_poly.pdbx_seq_one_letter_code
_entity_poly.pdbx_strand_id
1 'polypeptide(L)'
;MRIPCKGIVRFPEERVRYEVATMRYISANTSIPLPKVYHSGTAAENPTGLGPFVIMKYVDHERTMSEALKDPTLNSDEDHVLDPDIGEQKLEFLYGQMANIMLQLSALAFPRIGSLVQDADGRFTVSGRPHPEHELFHVASPSRLFCEDLRPSNVLIDKDLRVVGVIDWEFTYAAPSQCTSDPPWWLLLQRPESWPGGYGPWMEAYKPRLETFLRVLDGEERNMASSSGNVDNAASPSLSRDLQPPLSLQMRESWEKQTFMISYAARNSWVFDFIFWRYLDGRYFGPNEDGDYRARLDLLTQQELEAMEALVKMKMEQREERTLVTLDDDDAAAQLTKFMI
;
A
#
# COMPACT_ATOMS: atom_id res chain seq x y z
N MET A 1 22.33 11.80 2.61
CA MET A 1 21.37 12.26 3.64
C MET A 1 20.04 12.45 2.94
N ARG A 2 18.95 11.89 3.49
CA ARG A 2 17.58 12.06 2.99
C ARG A 2 16.80 12.92 3.98
N ILE A 3 16.01 13.83 3.45
CA ILE A 3 15.19 14.78 4.21
C ILE A 3 13.79 14.76 3.58
N PRO A 4 12.71 14.63 4.37
CA PRO A 4 11.35 14.69 3.83
C PRO A 4 11.07 16.02 3.11
N CYS A 5 10.34 15.97 2.00
CA CYS A 5 9.96 17.16 1.24
C CYS A 5 9.04 18.07 2.08
N LYS A 6 9.53 19.27 2.40
CA LYS A 6 8.81 20.27 3.19
C LYS A 6 7.50 20.67 2.48
N GLY A 7 6.40 20.70 3.23
CA GLY A 7 5.08 21.10 2.71
C GLY A 7 4.30 19.98 2.01
N ILE A 8 4.96 18.87 1.65
CA ILE A 8 4.31 17.67 1.09
C ILE A 8 4.06 16.65 2.19
N VAL A 9 5.07 16.42 3.04
CA VAL A 9 5.01 15.39 4.07
C VAL A 9 4.37 15.91 5.35
N ARG A 10 3.22 15.34 5.74
CA ARG A 10 2.62 15.57 7.07
C ARG A 10 3.35 14.73 8.12
N PHE A 11 3.57 15.32 9.30
CA PHE A 11 4.25 14.68 10.44
C PHE A 11 5.63 14.08 10.09
N PRO A 12 6.58 14.89 9.56
CA PRO A 12 7.82 14.38 8.97
C PRO A 12 8.70 13.63 9.99
N GLU A 13 8.73 14.05 11.26
CA GLU A 13 9.55 13.38 12.28
C GLU A 13 8.99 11.99 12.63
N GLU A 14 7.67 11.90 12.73
CA GLU A 14 6.97 10.65 12.97
C GLU A 14 7.23 9.66 11.84
N ARG A 15 7.14 10.11 10.59
CA ARG A 15 7.43 9.28 9.41
C ARG A 15 8.87 8.76 9.39
N VAL A 16 9.84 9.64 9.62
CA VAL A 16 11.27 9.26 9.66
C VAL A 16 11.51 8.20 10.73
N ARG A 17 10.91 8.35 11.91
CA ARG A 17 11.03 7.39 13.00
C ARG A 17 10.44 6.01 12.64
N TYR A 18 9.23 5.97 12.06
CA TYR A 18 8.58 4.72 11.66
C TYR A 18 9.31 4.02 10.52
N GLU A 19 9.80 4.79 9.54
CA GLU A 19 10.59 4.23 8.45
C GLU A 19 11.86 3.58 8.97
N VAL A 20 12.63 4.28 9.82
CA VAL A 20 13.90 3.75 10.36
C VAL A 20 13.66 2.50 11.21
N ALA A 21 12.61 2.49 12.03
CA ALA A 21 12.23 1.32 12.81
C ALA A 21 11.87 0.13 11.89
N THR A 22 11.08 0.38 10.84
CA THR A 22 10.73 -0.62 9.83
C THR A 22 11.96 -1.17 9.12
N MET A 23 12.84 -0.30 8.61
CA MET A 23 14.05 -0.73 7.90
C MET A 23 14.93 -1.63 8.77
N ARG A 24 15.11 -1.27 10.05
CA ARG A 24 15.90 -2.07 11.00
C ARG A 24 15.22 -3.41 11.29
N TYR A 25 13.90 -3.41 11.47
CA TYR A 25 13.15 -4.64 11.72
C TYR A 25 13.21 -5.60 10.53
N ILE A 26 12.95 -5.11 9.31
CA ILE A 26 13.01 -5.90 8.09
C ILE A 26 14.43 -6.46 7.89
N SER A 27 15.45 -5.60 8.00
CA SER A 27 16.84 -6.03 7.87
C SER A 27 17.28 -7.08 8.89
N ALA A 28 16.62 -7.16 10.05
CA ALA A 28 16.93 -8.15 11.09
C ALA A 28 16.17 -9.47 10.92
N ASN A 29 15.05 -9.48 10.19
CA ASN A 29 14.14 -10.62 10.12
C ASN A 29 13.96 -11.19 8.70
N THR A 30 14.57 -10.58 7.68
CA THR A 30 14.44 -10.98 6.28
C THR A 30 15.80 -10.93 5.58
N SER A 31 15.87 -11.52 4.38
CA SER A 31 17.00 -11.40 3.44
C SER A 31 16.81 -10.28 2.42
N ILE A 32 15.74 -9.47 2.55
CA ILE A 32 15.49 -8.34 1.65
C ILE A 32 16.71 -7.40 1.75
N PRO A 33 17.31 -6.97 0.63
CA PRO A 33 18.42 -6.04 0.67
C PRO A 33 17.90 -4.63 0.93
N LEU A 34 18.34 -4.01 2.05
CA LEU A 34 17.99 -2.63 2.41
C LEU A 34 19.26 -1.77 2.53
N PRO A 35 19.17 -0.46 2.25
CA PRO A 35 20.22 0.49 2.61
C PRO A 35 20.52 0.43 4.12
N LYS A 36 21.79 0.28 4.50
CA LYS A 36 22.20 0.36 5.90
C LYS A 36 21.96 1.76 6.44
N VAL A 37 21.12 1.89 7.47
CA VAL A 37 20.94 3.16 8.20
C VAL A 37 22.14 3.39 9.13
N TYR A 38 22.86 4.49 8.91
CA TYR A 38 23.96 4.92 9.78
C TYR A 38 23.46 5.79 10.94
N HIS A 39 22.53 6.70 10.65
CA HIS A 39 21.98 7.61 11.65
C HIS A 39 20.63 8.16 11.20
N SER A 40 19.84 8.65 12.15
CA SER A 40 18.59 9.37 11.91
C SER A 40 18.38 10.35 13.05
N GLY A 41 17.77 11.50 12.76
CA GLY A 41 17.51 12.52 13.77
C GLY A 41 16.27 13.36 13.49
N THR A 42 15.79 14.02 14.54
CA THR A 42 14.70 14.99 14.54
C THR A 42 15.10 16.30 13.85
N ALA A 43 14.15 17.20 13.65
CA ALA A 43 14.43 18.54 13.13
C ALA A 43 15.34 19.34 14.09
N ALA A 44 15.17 19.17 15.40
CA ALA A 44 15.98 19.83 16.42
C ALA A 44 17.43 19.35 16.42
N GLU A 45 17.66 18.08 16.10
CA GLU A 45 19.00 17.48 16.01
C GLU A 45 19.70 17.78 14.67
N ASN A 46 18.97 18.31 13.68
CA ASN A 46 19.54 18.62 12.37
C ASN A 46 20.21 20.01 12.36
N PRO A 47 21.56 20.11 12.30
CA PRO A 47 22.26 21.39 12.34
C PRO A 47 21.99 22.29 11.13
N THR A 48 21.41 21.75 10.05
CA THR A 48 21.05 22.52 8.85
C THR A 48 19.69 23.22 8.98
N GLY A 49 18.87 22.86 9.98
CA GLY A 49 17.51 23.37 10.13
C GLY A 49 16.53 22.90 9.03
N LEU A 50 16.91 21.90 8.22
CA LEU A 50 16.11 21.42 7.09
C LEU A 50 15.00 20.42 7.47
N GLY A 51 14.87 20.07 8.76
CA GLY A 51 13.88 19.11 9.26
C GLY A 51 14.51 17.77 9.70
N PRO A 52 13.70 16.75 10.00
CA PRO A 52 14.21 15.43 10.37
C PRO A 52 14.94 14.78 9.18
N PHE A 53 15.82 13.83 9.47
CA PHE A 53 16.70 13.27 8.45
C PHE A 53 17.07 11.81 8.70
N VAL A 54 17.47 11.13 7.61
CA VAL A 54 18.10 9.82 7.65
C VAL A 54 19.42 9.85 6.89
N ILE A 55 20.47 9.31 7.50
CA ILE A 55 21.76 9.04 6.88
C ILE A 55 21.86 7.53 6.68
N MET A 56 21.92 7.11 5.43
CA MET A 56 21.97 5.71 5.04
C MET A 56 23.01 5.49 3.94
N LYS A 57 23.44 4.25 3.78
CA LYS A 57 24.36 3.82 2.72
C LYS A 57 23.72 4.04 1.35
N TYR A 58 24.47 4.65 0.42
CA TYR A 58 24.10 4.63 -0.99
C TYR A 58 24.24 3.21 -1.52
N VAL A 59 23.19 2.71 -2.17
CA VAL A 59 23.20 1.38 -2.80
C VAL A 59 23.68 1.58 -4.22
N ASP A 60 24.81 1.00 -4.60
CA ASP A 60 25.26 0.99 -5.98
C ASP A 60 24.29 0.14 -6.81
N HIS A 61 23.70 0.74 -7.86
CA HIS A 61 22.70 0.11 -8.71
C HIS A 61 22.83 0.62 -10.14
N GLU A 62 22.28 -0.13 -11.08
CA GLU A 62 22.23 0.24 -12.50
C GLU A 62 20.99 1.10 -12.77
N ARG A 63 19.82 0.65 -12.30
CA ARG A 63 18.52 1.29 -12.52
C ARG A 63 17.47 0.79 -11.52
N THR A 64 16.29 1.36 -11.53
CA THR A 64 15.11 0.82 -10.83
C THR A 64 14.50 -0.35 -11.61
N MET A 65 13.81 -1.25 -10.92
CA MET A 65 13.08 -2.33 -11.57
C MET A 65 11.98 -1.80 -12.49
N SER A 66 11.35 -0.67 -12.14
CA SER A 66 10.37 -0.01 -12.99
C SER A 66 10.97 0.42 -14.33
N GLU A 67 12.18 0.97 -14.35
CA GLU A 67 12.90 1.31 -15.59
C GLU A 67 13.28 0.08 -16.43
N ALA A 68 13.43 -1.10 -15.82
CA ALA A 68 13.66 -2.34 -16.57
C ALA A 68 12.36 -2.95 -17.13
N LEU A 69 11.21 -2.67 -16.50
CA LEU A 69 9.90 -3.15 -16.91
C LEU A 69 9.19 -2.21 -17.89
N LYS A 70 9.55 -0.93 -17.90
CA LYS A 70 8.82 0.08 -18.69
C LYS A 70 8.97 -0.12 -20.19
N ASP A 71 7.96 0.32 -20.92
CA ASP A 71 7.96 0.44 -22.37
C ASP A 71 9.13 1.35 -22.82
N PRO A 72 10.06 0.82 -23.64
CA PRO A 72 11.24 1.57 -24.08
C PRO A 72 10.91 2.66 -25.10
N THR A 73 9.70 2.70 -25.65
CA THR A 73 9.24 3.71 -26.62
C THR A 73 8.74 4.98 -25.95
N LEU A 74 8.45 4.94 -24.64
CA LEU A 74 8.01 6.09 -23.86
C LEU A 74 9.15 7.03 -23.52
N ASN A 75 8.84 8.31 -23.47
CA ASN A 75 9.81 9.33 -23.07
C ASN A 75 10.14 9.23 -21.57
N SER A 76 11.26 9.84 -21.15
CA SER A 76 11.70 9.80 -19.74
C SER A 76 10.78 10.53 -18.76
N ASP A 77 9.95 11.45 -19.26
CA ASP A 77 9.00 12.28 -18.52
C ASP A 77 7.58 11.70 -18.49
N GLU A 78 7.34 10.61 -19.23
CA GLU A 78 6.05 9.91 -19.24
C GLU A 78 5.95 8.90 -18.09
N ASP A 79 4.73 8.69 -17.61
CA ASP A 79 4.46 7.68 -16.59
C ASP A 79 4.87 6.29 -17.08
N HIS A 80 5.51 5.52 -16.21
CA HIS A 80 5.94 4.18 -16.58
C HIS A 80 4.73 3.28 -16.86
N VAL A 81 4.72 2.67 -18.05
CA VAL A 81 3.78 1.61 -18.46
C VAL A 81 4.58 0.35 -18.71
N LEU A 82 4.05 -0.82 -18.32
CA LEU A 82 4.69 -2.09 -18.64
C LEU A 82 4.90 -2.21 -20.16
N ASP A 83 6.13 -2.58 -20.56
CA ASP A 83 6.48 -2.89 -21.95
C ASP A 83 5.54 -3.97 -22.51
N PRO A 84 4.73 -3.66 -23.55
CA PRO A 84 3.78 -4.61 -24.11
C PRO A 84 4.47 -5.84 -24.74
N ASP A 85 5.72 -5.66 -25.21
CA ASP A 85 6.53 -6.66 -25.89
C ASP A 85 7.58 -7.29 -24.96
N ILE A 86 7.46 -7.08 -23.64
CA ILE A 86 8.40 -7.65 -22.67
C ILE A 86 8.44 -9.18 -22.78
N GLY A 87 9.66 -9.72 -22.95
CA GLY A 87 9.86 -11.15 -23.00
C GLY A 87 9.42 -11.83 -21.69
N GLU A 88 8.61 -12.89 -21.80
CA GLU A 88 8.03 -13.58 -20.64
C GLU A 88 9.08 -14.02 -19.61
N GLN A 89 10.24 -14.49 -20.07
CA GLN A 89 11.34 -14.90 -19.17
C GLN A 89 11.87 -13.73 -18.33
N LYS A 90 12.00 -12.54 -18.92
CA LYS A 90 12.44 -11.33 -18.20
C LYS A 90 11.36 -10.87 -17.22
N LEU A 91 10.10 -10.91 -17.65
CA LEU A 91 8.95 -10.57 -16.81
C LEU A 91 8.86 -11.49 -15.59
N GLU A 92 8.90 -12.81 -15.81
CA GLU A 92 8.89 -13.82 -14.74
C GLU A 92 10.07 -13.64 -13.79
N PHE A 93 11.27 -13.35 -14.30
CA PHE A 93 12.45 -13.16 -13.47
C PHE A 93 12.32 -11.93 -12.54
N LEU A 94 11.85 -10.80 -13.05
CA LEU A 94 11.65 -9.59 -12.25
C LEU A 94 10.47 -9.75 -11.28
N TYR A 95 9.36 -10.36 -11.73
CA TYR A 95 8.20 -10.64 -10.89
C TYR A 95 8.51 -11.66 -9.79
N GLY A 96 9.34 -12.66 -10.06
CA GLY A 96 9.79 -13.63 -9.06
C GLY A 96 10.55 -12.97 -7.93
N GLN A 97 11.41 -11.99 -8.22
CA GLN A 97 12.12 -11.23 -7.19
C GLN A 97 11.16 -10.37 -6.34
N MET A 98 10.16 -9.75 -6.97
CA MET A 98 9.10 -9.03 -6.24
C MET A 98 8.26 -9.97 -5.37
N ALA A 99 7.87 -11.13 -5.91
CA ALA A 99 7.14 -12.16 -5.19
C ALA A 99 7.91 -12.64 -3.96
N ASN A 100 9.22 -12.87 -4.10
CA ASN A 100 10.10 -13.22 -2.98
C ASN A 100 10.07 -12.16 -1.87
N ILE A 101 10.19 -10.87 -2.22
CA ILE A 101 10.09 -9.75 -1.26
C ILE A 101 8.72 -9.74 -0.57
N MET A 102 7.63 -9.85 -1.32
CA MET A 102 6.27 -9.84 -0.77
C MET A 102 6.01 -11.03 0.17
N LEU A 103 6.52 -12.21 -0.16
CA LEU A 103 6.41 -13.39 0.70
C LEU A 103 7.18 -13.19 2.03
N GLN A 104 8.39 -12.65 1.97
CA GLN A 104 9.16 -12.35 3.18
C GLN A 104 8.47 -11.31 4.07
N LEU A 105 7.87 -10.27 3.50
CA LEU A 105 7.11 -9.27 4.25
C LEU A 105 5.84 -9.86 4.87
N SER A 106 5.06 -10.61 4.08
CA SER A 106 3.81 -11.22 4.55
C SER A 106 4.04 -12.22 5.68
N ALA A 107 5.21 -12.86 5.76
CA ALA A 107 5.59 -13.75 6.85
C ALA A 107 5.76 -13.03 8.21
N LEU A 108 5.97 -11.71 8.22
CA LEU A 108 6.14 -10.92 9.44
C LEU A 108 4.78 -10.58 10.04
N ALA A 109 4.42 -11.30 11.11
CA ALA A 109 3.12 -11.18 11.78
C ALA A 109 3.21 -10.39 13.10
N PHE A 110 2.14 -9.67 13.42
CA PHE A 110 2.00 -8.83 14.59
C PHE A 110 0.62 -9.02 15.25
N PRO A 111 0.51 -8.81 16.58
CA PRO A 111 -0.75 -9.01 17.30
C PRO A 111 -1.80 -7.92 17.05
N ARG A 112 -1.43 -6.80 16.43
CA ARG A 112 -2.31 -5.65 16.20
C ARG A 112 -1.87 -4.83 14.99
N ILE A 113 -2.80 -4.01 14.50
CA ILE A 113 -2.58 -3.01 13.45
C ILE A 113 -1.80 -1.81 14.03
N GLY A 114 -0.91 -1.24 13.23
CA GLY A 114 -0.21 0.01 13.55
C GLY A 114 1.20 0.10 12.96
N SER A 115 1.86 1.23 13.18
CA SER A 115 3.23 1.46 12.74
C SER A 115 4.26 0.90 13.72
N LEU A 116 5.39 0.45 13.18
CA LEU A 116 6.51 -0.04 13.98
C LEU A 116 7.24 1.12 14.63
N VAL A 117 7.55 0.95 15.91
CA VAL A 117 8.38 1.86 16.69
C VAL A 117 9.52 1.07 17.30
N GLN A 118 10.69 1.68 17.35
CA GLN A 118 11.83 1.14 18.09
C GLN A 118 12.01 1.95 19.38
N ASP A 119 12.07 1.28 20.52
CA ASP A 119 12.35 1.91 21.81
C ASP A 119 13.85 2.15 22.03
N ALA A 120 14.20 2.79 23.16
CA ALA A 120 15.59 3.10 23.51
C ALA A 120 16.44 1.85 23.75
N ASP A 121 15.81 0.72 24.11
CA ASP A 121 16.46 -0.57 24.32
C ASP A 121 16.61 -1.36 23.01
N GLY A 122 16.15 -0.78 21.89
CA GLY A 122 16.21 -1.38 20.56
C GLY A 122 15.11 -2.38 20.26
N ARG A 123 14.11 -2.56 21.14
CA ARG A 123 12.98 -3.47 20.94
C ARG A 123 11.95 -2.83 19.99
N PHE A 124 11.31 -3.67 19.19
CA PHE A 124 10.31 -3.25 18.22
C PHE A 124 8.90 -3.53 18.75
N THR A 125 8.04 -2.52 18.69
CA THR A 125 6.62 -2.64 19.07
C THR A 125 5.72 -2.04 18.01
N VAL A 126 4.51 -2.59 17.87
CA VAL A 126 3.44 -1.99 17.07
C VAL A 126 2.60 -1.10 17.97
N SER A 127 3.03 0.15 18.10
CA SER A 127 2.40 1.15 18.98
C SER A 127 2.27 2.52 18.33
N GLY A 128 2.83 2.70 17.13
CA GLY A 128 2.57 3.90 16.33
C GLY A 128 1.15 3.87 15.81
N ARG A 129 0.51 5.04 15.77
CA ARG A 129 -0.79 5.19 15.10
C ARG A 129 -0.68 4.64 13.66
N PRO A 130 -1.66 3.90 13.16
CA PRO A 130 -1.71 3.57 11.75
C PRO A 130 -1.69 4.86 10.92
N HIS A 131 -1.35 4.78 9.64
CA HIS A 131 -1.47 5.95 8.75
C HIS A 131 -2.90 6.53 8.87
N PRO A 132 -3.13 7.86 8.69
CA PRO A 132 -4.38 8.55 9.02
C PRO A 132 -5.69 8.02 8.39
N GLU A 133 -5.66 6.90 7.67
CA GLU A 133 -6.77 6.36 6.88
C GLU A 133 -7.32 5.01 7.43
N HIS A 134 -6.81 4.45 8.54
CA HIS A 134 -7.16 3.06 8.94
C HIS A 134 -7.47 2.83 10.43
N GLU A 135 -8.55 3.43 10.96
CA GLU A 135 -9.10 3.08 12.29
C GLU A 135 -10.16 1.96 12.29
N LEU A 136 -10.52 1.38 11.14
CA LEU A 136 -11.72 0.55 11.02
C LEU A 136 -11.48 -0.95 10.83
N PHE A 137 -10.64 -1.63 11.63
CA PHE A 137 -10.61 -3.10 11.61
C PHE A 137 -10.27 -3.73 12.98
N HIS A 138 -11.30 -4.18 13.72
CA HIS A 138 -11.13 -5.26 14.69
C HIS A 138 -11.12 -6.58 13.91
N VAL A 139 -9.98 -7.28 13.87
CA VAL A 139 -9.92 -8.60 13.22
C VAL A 139 -9.30 -9.61 14.16
N ALA A 140 -9.97 -10.74 14.36
CA ALA A 140 -9.50 -11.93 15.06
C ALA A 140 -8.34 -12.66 14.32
N SER A 141 -7.69 -12.00 13.36
CA SER A 141 -6.59 -12.53 12.55
C SER A 141 -5.33 -11.71 12.79
N PRO A 142 -4.14 -12.35 12.83
CA PRO A 142 -2.89 -11.62 13.03
C PRO A 142 -2.67 -10.61 11.91
N SER A 143 -2.20 -9.42 12.27
CA SER A 143 -1.80 -8.38 11.31
C SER A 143 -0.48 -8.79 10.66
N ARG A 144 -0.30 -8.48 9.38
CA ARG A 144 0.94 -8.76 8.64
C ARG A 144 1.62 -7.47 8.21
N LEU A 145 2.95 -7.48 8.10
CA LEU A 145 3.66 -6.30 7.59
C LEU A 145 3.27 -6.07 6.13
N PHE A 146 2.81 -4.87 5.84
CA PHE A 146 2.37 -4.45 4.53
C PHE A 146 2.95 -3.07 4.21
N CYS A 147 3.41 -2.88 2.98
CA CYS A 147 3.90 -1.59 2.49
C CYS A 147 3.05 -1.19 1.30
N GLU A 148 2.32 -0.08 1.44
CA GLU A 148 1.40 0.42 0.40
C GLU A 148 2.11 0.89 -0.87
N ASP A 149 3.34 1.38 -0.73
CA ASP A 149 4.16 1.86 -1.83
C ASP A 149 5.26 0.87 -2.23
N LEU A 150 5.12 -0.42 -1.87
CA LEU A 150 6.01 -1.45 -2.39
C LEU A 150 5.71 -1.67 -3.88
N ARG A 151 6.50 -1.04 -4.73
CA ARG A 151 6.36 -1.09 -6.19
C ARG A 151 7.73 -1.08 -6.89
N PRO A 152 7.82 -1.46 -8.18
CA PRO A 152 9.09 -1.58 -8.89
C PRO A 152 9.96 -0.30 -8.94
N SER A 153 9.40 0.90 -8.76
CA SER A 153 10.21 2.13 -8.71
C SER A 153 11.04 2.24 -7.44
N ASN A 154 10.64 1.54 -6.38
CA ASN A 154 11.29 1.54 -5.08
C ASN A 154 12.24 0.34 -4.93
N VAL A 155 12.49 -0.39 -6.03
CA VAL A 155 13.38 -1.55 -6.07
C VAL A 155 14.53 -1.25 -7.02
N LEU A 156 15.75 -1.32 -6.51
CA LEU A 156 16.99 -1.06 -7.22
C LEU A 156 17.58 -2.38 -7.69
N ILE A 157 18.01 -2.42 -8.95
CA ILE A 157 18.58 -3.62 -9.58
C ILE A 157 19.97 -3.34 -10.17
N ASP A 158 20.80 -4.38 -10.25
CA ASP A 158 22.09 -4.34 -10.93
C ASP A 158 21.96 -4.63 -12.44
N LYS A 159 23.10 -4.65 -13.13
CA LYS A 159 23.21 -4.96 -14.57
C LYS A 159 22.73 -6.37 -14.96
N ASP A 160 22.70 -7.29 -13.99
CA ASP A 160 22.22 -8.67 -14.17
C ASP A 160 20.73 -8.78 -13.79
N LEU A 161 20.05 -7.64 -13.63
CA LEU A 161 18.64 -7.51 -13.22
C LEU A 161 18.36 -8.03 -11.80
N ARG A 162 19.38 -8.22 -10.96
CA ARG A 162 19.20 -8.71 -9.59
C ARG A 162 18.91 -7.56 -8.64
N VAL A 163 17.99 -7.79 -7.70
CA VAL A 163 17.67 -6.81 -6.65
C VAL A 163 18.88 -6.60 -5.74
N VAL A 164 19.32 -5.36 -5.62
CA VAL A 164 20.44 -4.93 -4.76
C VAL A 164 20.00 -3.98 -3.64
N GLY A 165 18.77 -3.46 -3.70
CA GLY A 165 18.20 -2.65 -2.64
C GLY A 165 16.71 -2.40 -2.82
N VAL A 166 15.98 -2.36 -1.71
CA VAL A 166 14.59 -1.89 -1.65
C VAL A 166 14.56 -0.65 -0.75
N ILE A 167 14.00 0.42 -1.28
CA ILE A 167 13.96 1.74 -0.64
C ILE A 167 12.52 2.16 -0.35
N ASP A 168 12.39 3.31 0.29
CA ASP A 168 11.11 3.99 0.56
C ASP A 168 10.12 3.17 1.39
N TRP A 169 10.46 2.99 2.67
CA TRP A 169 9.68 2.16 3.61
C TRP A 169 8.67 2.97 4.44
N GLU A 170 8.45 4.25 4.12
CA GLU A 170 7.69 5.17 4.97
C GLU A 170 6.19 4.87 5.08
N PHE A 171 5.65 4.07 4.15
CA PHE A 171 4.24 3.63 4.12
C PHE A 171 4.08 2.17 4.57
N THR A 172 4.96 1.69 5.44
CA THR A 172 4.92 0.33 5.97
C THR A 172 4.30 0.29 7.36
N TYR A 173 3.38 -0.64 7.57
CA TYR A 173 2.71 -0.85 8.86
C TYR A 173 2.20 -2.30 8.98
N ALA A 174 1.85 -2.70 10.20
CA ALA A 174 1.12 -3.93 10.41
C ALA A 174 -0.35 -3.70 9.99
N ALA A 175 -0.79 -4.36 8.94
CA ALA A 175 -2.11 -4.22 8.34
C ALA A 175 -2.95 -5.51 8.53
N PRO A 176 -4.28 -5.48 8.32
CA PRO A 176 -5.06 -6.70 8.17
C PRO A 176 -4.40 -7.64 7.15
N SER A 177 -4.39 -8.95 7.42
CA SER A 177 -3.71 -9.93 6.54
C SER A 177 -4.23 -9.91 5.10
N GLN A 178 -5.50 -9.52 4.91
CA GLN A 178 -6.12 -9.37 3.60
C GLN A 178 -5.35 -8.41 2.68
N CYS A 179 -4.76 -7.34 3.22
CA CYS A 179 -3.97 -6.38 2.43
C CYS A 179 -2.76 -7.04 1.76
N THR A 180 -2.12 -8.00 2.43
CA THR A 180 -0.98 -8.74 1.85
C THR A 180 -1.42 -9.73 0.76
N SER A 181 -2.66 -10.19 0.84
CA SER A 181 -3.24 -11.15 -0.11
C SER A 181 -3.83 -10.48 -1.34
N ASP A 182 -3.85 -9.16 -1.43
CA ASP A 182 -4.42 -8.48 -2.57
C ASP A 182 -3.44 -8.40 -3.76
N PRO A 183 -3.92 -8.57 -5.00
CA PRO A 183 -3.10 -8.41 -6.19
C PRO A 183 -2.41 -7.03 -6.24
N PRO A 184 -1.11 -6.96 -6.55
CA PRO A 184 -0.40 -5.69 -6.60
C PRO A 184 -0.78 -4.86 -7.83
N TRP A 185 -1.31 -3.66 -7.64
CA TRP A 185 -1.72 -2.78 -8.76
C TRP A 185 -0.61 -2.51 -9.79
N TRP A 186 0.67 -2.60 -9.39
CA TRP A 186 1.81 -2.25 -10.21
C TRP A 186 2.21 -3.29 -11.26
N LEU A 187 1.47 -4.39 -11.45
CA LEU A 187 1.76 -5.35 -12.54
C LEU A 187 1.64 -4.73 -13.95
N LEU A 188 1.07 -3.53 -14.09
CA LEU A 188 1.07 -2.77 -15.34
C LEU A 188 1.90 -1.48 -15.25
N LEU A 189 2.56 -1.25 -14.11
CA LEU A 189 3.21 0.02 -13.72
C LEU A 189 2.29 1.24 -13.63
N GLN A 190 1.06 1.15 -14.14
CA GLN A 190 0.01 2.16 -14.02
C GLN A 190 -1.13 1.73 -13.11
N ARG A 191 -1.70 2.71 -12.41
CA ARG A 191 -2.87 2.51 -11.57
C ARG A 191 -4.15 2.40 -12.41
N PRO A 192 -5.19 1.70 -11.93
CA PRO A 192 -6.45 1.55 -12.65
C PRO A 192 -7.12 2.87 -13.02
N GLU A 193 -7.04 3.89 -12.17
CA GLU A 193 -7.61 5.22 -12.39
C GLU A 193 -6.90 6.03 -13.48
N SER A 194 -5.64 5.71 -13.77
CA SER A 194 -4.83 6.37 -14.80
C SER A 194 -4.85 5.63 -16.13
N TRP A 195 -5.51 4.46 -16.20
CA TRP A 195 -5.49 3.61 -17.38
C TRP A 195 -6.36 4.17 -18.51
N PRO A 196 -5.86 4.24 -19.76
CA PRO A 196 -6.65 4.64 -20.90
C PRO A 196 -7.88 3.72 -21.11
N GLY A 197 -9.07 4.32 -21.17
CA GLY A 197 -10.33 3.57 -21.26
C GLY A 197 -10.88 3.09 -19.92
N GLY A 198 -10.21 3.42 -18.81
CA GLY A 198 -10.68 3.16 -17.46
C GLY A 198 -10.50 1.71 -17.01
N TYR A 199 -11.26 1.35 -15.97
CA TYR A 199 -11.03 0.12 -15.21
C TYR A 199 -11.30 -1.17 -15.99
N GLY A 200 -12.29 -1.20 -16.88
CA GLY A 200 -12.63 -2.40 -17.67
C GLY A 200 -11.44 -2.85 -18.53
N PRO A 201 -10.94 -1.98 -19.43
CA PRO A 201 -9.71 -2.25 -20.19
C PRO A 201 -8.49 -2.53 -19.32
N TRP A 202 -8.37 -1.88 -18.16
CA TRP A 202 -7.30 -2.17 -17.20
C TRP A 202 -7.37 -3.62 -16.70
N MET A 203 -8.54 -4.11 -16.29
CA MET A 203 -8.75 -5.48 -15.83
C MET A 203 -8.36 -6.51 -16.91
N GLU A 204 -8.72 -6.26 -18.17
CA GLU A 204 -8.39 -7.14 -19.29
C GLU A 204 -6.87 -7.18 -19.54
N ALA A 205 -6.20 -6.03 -19.48
CA ALA A 205 -4.74 -5.95 -19.61
C ALA A 205 -4.00 -6.56 -18.40
N TYR A 206 -4.57 -6.40 -17.21
CA TYR A 206 -3.97 -6.82 -15.95
C TYR A 206 -4.05 -8.33 -15.74
N LYS A 207 -5.18 -8.96 -16.09
CA LYS A 207 -5.44 -10.39 -15.91
C LYS A 207 -4.31 -11.31 -16.39
N PRO A 208 -3.79 -11.23 -17.64
CA PRO A 208 -2.70 -12.09 -18.06
C PRO A 208 -1.42 -11.87 -17.24
N ARG A 209 -1.14 -10.62 -16.82
CA ARG A 209 0.03 -10.29 -15.99
C ARG A 209 -0.13 -10.82 -14.57
N LEU A 210 -1.33 -10.80 -14.02
CA LEU A 210 -1.64 -11.46 -12.77
C LEU A 210 -1.41 -12.97 -12.84
N GLU A 211 -1.83 -13.65 -13.91
CA GLU A 211 -1.57 -15.09 -14.04
C GLU A 211 -0.07 -15.43 -14.10
N THR A 212 0.74 -14.61 -14.79
CA THR A 212 2.20 -14.72 -14.75
C THR A 212 2.73 -14.48 -13.34
N PHE A 213 2.26 -13.45 -12.65
CA PHE A 213 2.67 -13.16 -11.27
C PHE A 213 2.32 -14.28 -10.28
N LEU A 214 1.10 -14.81 -10.35
CA LEU A 214 0.64 -15.91 -9.50
C LEU A 214 1.46 -17.18 -9.72
N ARG A 215 1.84 -17.47 -10.97
CA ARG A 215 2.72 -18.61 -11.32
C ARG A 215 4.09 -18.47 -10.67
N VAL A 216 4.73 -17.30 -10.75
CA VAL A 216 6.05 -17.10 -10.12
C VAL A 216 5.96 -17.02 -8.59
N LEU A 217 4.89 -16.45 -8.05
CA LEU A 217 4.63 -16.40 -6.60
C LEU A 217 4.50 -17.81 -6.02
N ASP A 218 3.72 -18.66 -6.65
CA ASP A 218 3.56 -20.08 -6.32
C ASP A 218 4.88 -20.87 -6.48
N GLY A 219 5.71 -20.51 -7.46
CA GLY A 219 7.08 -21.04 -7.58
C GLY A 219 7.97 -20.66 -6.39
N GLU A 220 7.98 -19.39 -6.01
CA GLU A 220 8.77 -18.88 -4.88
C GLU A 220 8.33 -19.45 -3.53
N GLU A 221 7.03 -19.67 -3.35
CA GLU A 221 6.49 -20.35 -2.16
C GLU A 221 7.07 -21.76 -2.00
N ARG A 222 7.14 -22.53 -3.10
CA ARG A 222 7.76 -23.86 -3.10
C ARG A 222 9.26 -23.82 -2.83
N ASN A 223 9.97 -22.83 -3.38
CA ASN A 223 11.39 -22.63 -3.14
C ASN A 223 11.68 -22.36 -1.65
N MET A 224 10.88 -21.51 -1.00
CA MET A 224 11.01 -21.22 0.43
C MET A 224 10.64 -22.40 1.33
N ALA A 225 9.61 -23.17 0.97
CA ALA A 225 9.26 -24.41 1.67
C ALA A 225 10.41 -25.43 1.62
N SER A 226 11.03 -25.58 0.44
CA SER A 226 12.14 -26.51 0.23
C SER A 226 13.41 -26.12 0.98
N SER A 227 13.67 -24.81 1.11
CA SER A 227 14.83 -24.28 1.85
C SER A 227 14.66 -24.39 3.37
N SER A 228 13.42 -24.38 3.87
CA SER A 228 13.11 -24.49 5.31
C SER A 228 13.12 -25.94 5.82
N GLY A 229 12.93 -26.94 4.94
CA GLY A 229 12.88 -28.36 5.29
C GLY A 229 14.21 -29.02 5.64
N ASN A 230 15.33 -28.28 5.60
CA ASN A 230 16.69 -28.79 5.85
C ASN A 230 17.33 -28.29 7.16
N VAL A 231 16.59 -27.58 8.01
CA VAL A 231 17.13 -27.01 9.26
C VAL A 231 16.37 -27.52 10.48
N ASP A 232 16.91 -28.56 11.11
CA ASP A 232 16.60 -28.93 12.49
C ASP A 232 17.07 -27.79 13.43
N ASN A 233 16.21 -26.81 13.70
CA ASN A 233 16.43 -25.91 14.84
C ASN A 233 15.11 -25.57 15.54
N ALA A 234 14.95 -26.20 16.69
CA ALA A 234 14.00 -25.85 17.72
C ALA A 234 14.33 -24.49 18.32
N ALA A 235 13.64 -23.43 17.87
CA ALA A 235 13.23 -22.24 18.65
C ALA A 235 12.70 -21.13 17.73
N SER A 236 11.48 -21.29 17.20
CA SER A 236 10.60 -20.18 16.82
C SER A 236 9.17 -20.73 16.74
N PRO A 237 8.13 -19.95 17.10
CA PRO A 237 6.78 -20.48 17.30
C PRO A 237 6.13 -20.84 15.95
N SER A 238 6.43 -22.04 15.48
CA SER A 238 5.90 -22.68 14.27
C SER A 238 4.51 -23.29 14.50
N LEU A 239 3.60 -22.54 15.14
CA LEU A 239 2.24 -23.02 15.45
C LEU A 239 1.15 -22.50 14.50
N SER A 240 1.52 -21.84 13.39
CA SER A 240 0.54 -21.17 12.50
C SER A 240 0.82 -21.28 11.01
N ARG A 241 1.91 -21.94 10.57
CA ARG A 241 2.24 -22.05 9.14
C ARG A 241 1.41 -23.13 8.43
N ASP A 242 0.92 -24.14 9.14
CA ASP A 242 0.24 -25.32 8.56
C ASP A 242 -1.27 -25.15 8.32
N LEU A 243 -1.87 -24.00 8.65
CA LEU A 243 -3.32 -23.78 8.53
C LEU A 243 -3.71 -22.68 7.52
N GLN A 244 -2.78 -21.83 7.09
CA GLN A 244 -3.09 -20.79 6.11
C GLN A 244 -2.75 -21.26 4.69
N PRO A 245 -3.66 -21.04 3.71
CA PRO A 245 -3.36 -21.34 2.32
C PRO A 245 -2.19 -20.48 1.83
N PRO A 246 -1.43 -20.94 0.82
CA PRO A 246 -0.42 -20.13 0.13
C PRO A 246 -0.95 -18.76 -0.29
N LEU A 247 -0.10 -17.73 -0.21
CA LEU A 247 -0.40 -16.35 -0.61
C LEU A 247 -0.85 -16.29 -2.07
N SER A 248 -0.27 -17.11 -2.94
CA SER A 248 -0.71 -17.22 -4.35
C SER A 248 -2.18 -17.64 -4.47
N LEU A 249 -2.63 -18.62 -3.68
CA LEU A 249 -4.04 -19.03 -3.65
C LEU A 249 -4.93 -17.95 -3.05
N GLN A 250 -4.50 -17.32 -1.94
CA GLN A 250 -5.26 -16.21 -1.34
C GLN A 250 -5.43 -15.04 -2.32
N MET A 251 -4.39 -14.73 -3.09
CA MET A 251 -4.39 -13.66 -4.08
C MET A 251 -5.24 -13.97 -5.30
N ARG A 252 -5.22 -15.22 -5.76
CA ARG A 252 -6.14 -15.71 -6.78
C ARG A 252 -7.59 -15.58 -6.31
N GLU A 253 -7.89 -16.03 -5.10
CA GLU A 253 -9.24 -15.91 -4.54
C GLU A 253 -9.66 -14.44 -4.40
N SER A 254 -8.75 -13.56 -3.95
CA SER A 254 -9.06 -12.14 -3.80
C SER A 254 -9.41 -11.49 -5.14
N TRP A 255 -8.69 -11.86 -6.21
CA TRP A 255 -8.98 -11.44 -7.57
C TRP A 255 -10.33 -11.96 -8.09
N GLU A 256 -10.57 -13.27 -8.01
CA GLU A 256 -11.78 -13.92 -8.51
C GLU A 256 -13.04 -13.41 -7.80
N LYS A 257 -12.95 -13.20 -6.49
CA LYS A 257 -14.03 -12.65 -5.67
C LYS A 257 -14.09 -11.13 -5.73
N GLN A 258 -13.14 -10.46 -6.41
CA GLN A 258 -12.98 -9.01 -6.45
C GLN A 258 -12.92 -8.34 -5.06
N THR A 259 -12.47 -9.05 -4.03
CA THR A 259 -12.39 -8.51 -2.66
C THR A 259 -11.27 -7.49 -2.51
N PHE A 260 -10.21 -7.60 -3.34
CA PHE A 260 -9.12 -6.63 -3.37
C PHE A 260 -9.59 -5.21 -3.66
N MET A 261 -10.73 -5.05 -4.36
CA MET A 261 -11.29 -3.74 -4.68
C MET A 261 -11.76 -3.00 -3.44
N ILE A 262 -12.23 -3.73 -2.42
CA ILE A 262 -12.64 -3.15 -1.13
C ILE A 262 -11.41 -2.57 -0.43
N SER A 263 -10.36 -3.37 -0.30
CA SER A 263 -9.09 -2.91 0.29
C SER A 263 -8.45 -1.78 -0.51
N TYR A 264 -8.57 -1.82 -1.84
CA TYR A 264 -8.01 -0.79 -2.72
C TYR A 264 -8.76 0.54 -2.56
N ALA A 265 -10.10 0.52 -2.59
CA ALA A 265 -10.93 1.71 -2.36
C ALA A 265 -10.73 2.29 -0.96
N ALA A 266 -10.64 1.44 0.07
CA ALA A 266 -10.42 1.87 1.45
C ALA A 266 -9.07 2.56 1.68
N ARG A 267 -8.06 2.27 0.85
CA ARG A 267 -6.70 2.85 0.91
C ARG A 267 -6.49 4.03 -0.04
N ASN A 268 -7.48 4.34 -0.87
CA ASN A 268 -7.36 5.40 -1.87
C ASN A 268 -8.64 6.23 -1.88
N SER A 269 -8.70 7.17 -0.94
CA SER A 269 -9.84 8.06 -0.73
C SER A 269 -10.26 8.85 -1.98
N TRP A 270 -9.32 9.15 -2.89
CA TRP A 270 -9.60 9.90 -4.12
C TRP A 270 -10.38 9.10 -5.16
N VAL A 271 -10.14 7.78 -5.23
CA VAL A 271 -10.80 6.89 -6.20
C VAL A 271 -11.94 6.09 -5.56
N PHE A 272 -12.13 6.24 -4.25
CA PHE A 272 -13.17 5.54 -3.50
C PHE A 272 -14.54 5.69 -4.17
N ASP A 273 -14.94 6.92 -4.50
CA ASP A 273 -16.24 7.20 -5.12
C ASP A 273 -16.40 6.47 -6.46
N PHE A 274 -15.39 6.58 -7.34
CA PHE A 274 -15.38 5.90 -8.64
C PHE A 274 -15.47 4.38 -8.51
N ILE A 275 -14.69 3.79 -7.60
CA ILE A 275 -14.63 2.33 -7.41
C ILE A 275 -15.91 1.82 -6.76
N PHE A 276 -16.39 2.54 -5.74
CA PHE A 276 -17.58 2.16 -5.00
C PHE A 276 -18.77 2.10 -5.94
N TRP A 277 -19.12 3.21 -6.60
CA TRP A 277 -20.35 3.27 -7.39
C TRP A 277 -20.34 2.35 -8.62
N ARG A 278 -19.19 2.21 -9.29
CA ARG A 278 -19.12 1.43 -10.52
C ARG A 278 -18.96 -0.07 -10.31
N TYR A 279 -18.35 -0.49 -9.20
CA TYR A 279 -17.93 -1.90 -9.06
C TYR A 279 -18.34 -2.56 -7.74
N LEU A 280 -18.55 -1.79 -6.67
CA LEU A 280 -18.94 -2.36 -5.37
C LEU A 280 -20.44 -2.23 -5.12
N ASP A 281 -21.03 -1.05 -5.34
CA ASP A 281 -22.43 -0.73 -5.07
C ASP A 281 -23.39 -1.77 -5.68
N GLY A 282 -23.19 -2.08 -6.97
CA GLY A 282 -24.00 -3.04 -7.71
C GLY A 282 -24.15 -4.41 -7.05
N ARG A 283 -23.09 -4.85 -6.36
CA ARG A 283 -23.00 -6.16 -5.71
C ARG A 283 -23.78 -6.24 -4.39
N TYR A 284 -23.91 -5.11 -3.70
CA TYR A 284 -24.54 -5.05 -2.37
C TYR A 284 -25.97 -4.50 -2.43
N PHE A 285 -26.25 -3.57 -3.35
CA PHE A 285 -27.51 -2.83 -3.44
C PHE A 285 -28.28 -3.07 -4.74
N GLY A 286 -27.79 -3.95 -5.63
CA GLY A 286 -28.45 -4.29 -6.89
C GLY A 286 -28.07 -3.34 -8.04
N PRO A 287 -28.70 -3.43 -9.22
CA PRO A 287 -28.31 -2.63 -10.39
C PRO A 287 -28.25 -1.11 -10.12
N ASN A 288 -27.26 -0.45 -10.71
CA ASN A 288 -27.07 1.00 -10.72
C ASN A 288 -26.48 1.39 -12.08
N GLU A 289 -27.34 1.71 -13.04
CA GLU A 289 -26.94 1.92 -14.44
C GLU A 289 -26.01 3.11 -14.62
N ASP A 290 -26.26 4.19 -13.87
CA ASP A 290 -25.48 5.43 -13.95
C ASP A 290 -24.16 5.34 -13.17
N GLY A 291 -24.05 4.37 -12.24
CA GLY A 291 -22.87 4.20 -11.41
C GLY A 291 -22.58 5.44 -10.57
N ASP A 292 -23.63 6.00 -9.97
CA ASP A 292 -23.56 7.15 -9.06
C ASP A 292 -24.51 7.01 -7.86
N TYR A 293 -24.47 7.99 -6.95
CA TYR A 293 -25.25 7.97 -5.72
C TYR A 293 -26.77 8.17 -5.93
N ARG A 294 -27.21 8.67 -7.09
CA ARG A 294 -28.62 9.07 -7.32
C ARG A 294 -29.55 7.88 -7.28
N ALA A 295 -29.08 6.73 -7.76
CA ALA A 295 -29.82 5.47 -7.72
C ALA A 295 -30.07 4.92 -6.31
N ARG A 296 -29.47 5.54 -5.27
CA ARG A 296 -29.59 5.14 -3.85
C ARG A 296 -30.23 6.18 -2.96
N LEU A 297 -30.72 7.29 -3.52
CA LEU A 297 -31.37 8.34 -2.72
C LEU A 297 -32.64 7.85 -2.04
N ASP A 298 -33.29 6.82 -2.58
CA ASP A 298 -34.45 6.15 -2.01
C ASP A 298 -34.15 5.30 -0.77
N LEU A 299 -32.87 4.99 -0.52
CA LEU A 299 -32.43 4.32 0.72
C LEU A 299 -32.43 5.28 1.93
N LEU A 300 -32.44 6.59 1.69
CA LEU A 300 -32.44 7.61 2.71
C LEU A 300 -33.88 7.95 3.13
N THR A 301 -34.09 8.19 4.41
CA THR A 301 -35.32 8.77 4.92
C THR A 301 -35.50 10.20 4.41
N GLN A 302 -36.74 10.71 4.41
CA GLN A 302 -37.02 12.09 4.04
C GLN A 302 -36.20 13.09 4.86
N GLN A 303 -36.00 12.82 6.14
CA GLN A 303 -35.23 13.67 7.04
C GLN A 303 -33.74 13.70 6.63
N GLU A 304 -33.17 12.53 6.29
CA GLU A 304 -31.80 12.39 5.77
C GLU A 304 -31.59 13.11 4.45
N LEU A 305 -32.55 13.03 3.53
CA LEU A 305 -32.50 13.76 2.27
C LEU A 305 -32.48 15.27 2.49
N GLU A 306 -33.36 15.80 3.35
CA GLU A 306 -33.42 17.23 3.66
C GLU A 306 -32.12 17.75 4.28
N ALA A 307 -31.53 17.00 5.22
CA ALA A 307 -30.25 17.38 5.82
C ALA A 307 -29.09 17.32 4.81
N MET A 308 -29.06 16.31 3.94
CA MET A 308 -28.07 16.20 2.87
C MET A 308 -28.17 17.40 1.92
N GLU A 309 -29.37 17.77 1.47
CA GLU A 309 -29.58 18.93 0.60
C GLU A 309 -29.13 20.24 1.26
N ALA A 310 -29.46 20.42 2.55
CA ALA A 310 -29.01 21.57 3.33
C ALA A 310 -27.47 21.63 3.43
N LEU A 311 -26.81 20.49 3.67
CA LEU A 311 -25.37 20.37 3.72
C LEU A 311 -24.72 20.71 2.37
N VAL A 312 -25.24 20.15 1.28
CA VAL A 312 -24.74 20.39 -0.08
C VAL A 312 -24.85 21.86 -0.43
N LYS A 313 -25.99 22.49 -0.16
CA LYS A 313 -26.19 23.93 -0.40
C LYS A 313 -25.16 24.77 0.35
N MET A 314 -24.99 24.54 1.64
CA MET A 314 -23.98 25.24 2.45
C MET A 314 -22.56 25.06 1.89
N LYS A 315 -22.20 23.84 1.47
CA LYS A 315 -20.88 23.56 0.89
C LYS A 315 -20.67 24.25 -0.46
N MET A 316 -21.70 24.35 -1.29
CA MET A 316 -21.63 25.09 -2.56
C MET A 316 -21.46 26.59 -2.35
N GLU A 317 -22.10 27.17 -1.33
CA GLU A 317 -21.90 28.57 -0.95
C GLU A 317 -20.47 28.82 -0.42
N GLN A 318 -19.97 27.95 0.49
CA GLN A 318 -18.60 28.03 1.01
C GLN A 318 -17.52 27.90 -0.09
N ARG A 319 -17.80 27.12 -1.14
CA ARG A 319 -16.90 26.92 -2.27
C ARG A 319 -16.61 28.22 -3.02
N GLU A 320 -17.58 29.15 -3.08
CA GLU A 320 -17.40 30.44 -3.75
C GLU A 320 -16.43 31.35 -2.99
N GLU A 321 -16.47 31.31 -1.65
CA GLU A 321 -15.58 32.09 -0.79
C GLU A 321 -14.15 31.55 -0.75
N ARG A 322 -13.98 30.23 -0.94
CA ARG A 322 -12.67 29.51 -0.92
C ARG A 322 -11.85 29.74 0.36
N THR A 323 -12.51 30.08 1.46
CA THR A 323 -11.85 30.33 2.74
C THR A 323 -11.55 29.01 3.45
N LEU A 324 -10.29 28.79 3.82
CA LEU A 324 -9.92 27.66 4.68
C LEU A 324 -10.36 27.97 6.12
N VAL A 325 -11.41 27.30 6.58
CA VAL A 325 -11.90 27.41 7.95
C VAL A 325 -11.15 26.39 8.80
N THR A 326 -10.51 26.86 9.87
CA THR A 326 -9.93 25.99 10.90
C THR A 326 -10.98 25.89 12.00
N LEU A 327 -11.53 24.70 12.20
CA LEU A 327 -12.48 24.44 13.27
C LEU A 327 -11.71 23.79 14.42
N ASP A 328 -11.95 24.23 15.65
CA ASP A 328 -11.60 23.45 16.82
C ASP A 328 -12.62 22.32 17.06
N ASP A 329 -12.39 21.46 18.05
CA ASP A 329 -13.24 20.29 18.29
C ASP A 329 -14.69 20.69 18.63
N ASP A 330 -14.88 21.78 19.37
CA ASP A 330 -16.19 22.28 19.77
C ASP A 330 -16.95 22.88 18.58
N ASP A 331 -16.26 23.66 17.75
CA ASP A 331 -16.79 24.23 16.51
C ASP A 331 -17.12 23.14 15.49
N ALA A 332 -16.28 22.11 15.37
CA ALA A 332 -16.51 20.97 14.50
C ALA A 332 -17.74 20.16 14.94
N ALA A 333 -17.87 19.90 16.25
CA ALA A 333 -19.02 19.22 16.83
C ALA A 333 -20.31 20.04 16.65
N ALA A 334 -20.26 21.36 16.90
CA ALA A 334 -21.38 22.26 16.68
C ALA A 334 -21.80 22.32 15.21
N GLN A 335 -20.82 22.28 14.29
CA GLN A 335 -21.07 22.25 12.85
C GLN A 335 -21.70 20.93 12.40
N LEU A 336 -21.22 19.79 12.92
CA LEU A 336 -21.79 18.46 12.65
C LEU A 336 -23.22 18.34 13.20
N THR A 337 -23.48 18.87 14.40
CA THR A 337 -24.80 18.80 15.06
C THR A 337 -25.90 19.46 14.22
N LYS A 338 -25.57 20.42 13.34
CA LYS A 338 -26.54 21.03 12.40
C LYS A 338 -27.10 20.04 11.37
N PHE A 339 -26.43 18.90 11.18
CA PHE A 339 -26.75 17.89 10.18
C PHE A 339 -26.88 16.49 10.76
N MET A 340 -26.73 16.32 12.09
CA MET A 340 -27.02 15.05 12.76
C MET A 340 -28.52 14.95 12.98
N ILE A 341 -29.09 13.83 12.54
CA ILE A 341 -30.53 13.58 12.45
C ILE A 341 -30.91 12.47 13.41
#